data_AF-A0A2K2D0Q7-F1
#
_entry.id   AF-A0A2K2D0Q7-F1
#
_cell.length_a   1.000
_cell.length_b   1.000
_cell.length_c   1.000
_cell.angle_alpha   90.00
_cell.angle_beta   90.00
_cell.angle_gamma   90.00
#
_symmetry.space_group_name_H-M   'P 1'
#
loop_
_entity.id
_entity.type
_entity.pdbx_description
1 polymer ?
#
loop_
_entity_poly.entity_id
_entity_poly.type
_entity_poly.pdbx_seq_one_letter_code
_entity_poly.pdbx_strand_id
1 'polypeptide(L)'
;MAGGLSSGPIIGYMASVFGMRSRFSETISHLLLGCVFARQVWERLWTAWGHVEWAPNADATMREWWCSLPFPRRARRNFRTGIILVLWTMWNHRNDVAFNGVSPSLQLVVLCLQEEFGRWAHAGLFRGRVSIPASM
;
A
#
# COMPACT_ATOMS: atom_id res chain seq x y z
N MET A 1 -14.22 -30.25 -14.09
CA MET A 1 -14.61 -29.81 -12.73
C MET A 1 -13.65 -28.70 -12.30
N ALA A 2 -14.00 -27.44 -12.52
CA ALA A 2 -13.26 -26.31 -11.99
C ALA A 2 -14.25 -25.16 -11.83
N GLY A 3 -14.46 -24.68 -10.62
CA GLY A 3 -15.41 -23.61 -10.38
C GLY A 3 -15.42 -23.16 -8.93
N GLY A 4 -14.81 -22.01 -8.69
CA GLY A 4 -15.31 -21.09 -7.66
C GLY A 4 -14.58 -21.12 -6.32
N LEU A 5 -13.27 -20.85 -6.28
CA LEU A 5 -12.70 -20.25 -5.08
C LEU A 5 -13.11 -18.77 -5.03
N SER A 6 -14.17 -18.55 -4.26
CA SER A 6 -14.62 -17.28 -3.67
C SER A 6 -13.48 -16.29 -3.45
N SER A 7 -13.28 -15.42 -4.44
CA SER A 7 -12.42 -14.26 -4.32
C SER A 7 -13.14 -13.23 -3.45
N GLY A 8 -12.74 -13.15 -2.17
CA GLY A 8 -13.40 -12.28 -1.19
C GLY A 8 -13.50 -10.80 -1.62
N PRO A 9 -14.46 -10.07 -1.04
CA PRO A 9 -14.96 -8.76 -1.52
C PRO A 9 -13.92 -7.65 -1.59
N ILE A 10 -12.81 -7.74 -0.84
CA ILE A 10 -11.79 -6.69 -0.76
C ILE A 10 -10.96 -6.61 -2.05
N ILE A 11 -10.65 -7.74 -2.69
CA ILE A 11 -9.87 -7.75 -3.94
C ILE A 11 -10.73 -7.27 -5.12
N GLY A 12 -12.01 -7.64 -5.13
CA GLY A 12 -12.98 -7.12 -6.09
C GLY A 12 -13.21 -5.61 -5.94
N TYR A 13 -13.23 -5.10 -4.71
CA TYR A 13 -13.39 -3.66 -4.44
C TYR A 13 -12.17 -2.86 -4.91
N MET A 14 -10.95 -3.33 -4.64
CA MET A 14 -9.73 -2.68 -5.14
C MET A 14 -9.68 -2.70 -6.67
N ALA A 15 -9.97 -3.83 -7.31
CA ALA A 15 -10.00 -3.92 -8.77
C ALA A 15 -11.07 -3.00 -9.42
N SER A 16 -12.24 -2.85 -8.78
CA SER A 16 -13.32 -1.99 -9.26
C SER A 16 -13.06 -0.50 -9.03
N VAL A 17 -12.40 -0.13 -7.93
CA VAL A 17 -12.03 1.25 -7.60
C VAL A 17 -10.86 1.74 -8.46
N PHE A 18 -9.94 0.85 -8.85
CA PHE A 18 -8.71 1.20 -9.57
C PHE A 18 -8.79 1.08 -11.10
N GLY A 19 -9.96 0.78 -11.68
CA GLY A 19 -10.24 0.90 -13.13
C GLY A 19 -9.16 0.31 -14.04
N MET A 20 -8.91 -1.00 -13.98
CA MET A 20 -7.74 -1.61 -14.62
C MET A 20 -8.06 -2.36 -15.93
N ARG A 21 -7.31 -2.05 -17.00
CA ARG A 21 -7.01 -2.96 -18.11
C ARG A 21 -5.50 -3.19 -18.12
N SER A 22 -5.03 -4.26 -17.47
CA SER A 22 -3.60 -4.60 -17.46
C SER A 22 -3.24 -5.34 -18.75
N ARG A 23 -2.20 -4.86 -19.44
CA ARG A 23 -1.47 -5.63 -20.45
C ARG A 23 0.00 -5.61 -20.02
N PHE A 24 0.63 -6.77 -20.07
CA PHE A 24 2.02 -7.13 -19.72
C PHE A 24 2.23 -7.76 -18.33
N SER A 25 3.07 -8.81 -18.35
CA SER A 25 3.19 -9.95 -17.44
C SER A 25 3.60 -9.67 -15.97
N GLU A 26 3.57 -8.42 -15.51
CA GLU A 26 3.84 -8.06 -14.12
C GLU A 26 2.52 -7.98 -13.36
N THR A 27 2.33 -8.87 -12.39
CA THR A 27 1.11 -8.84 -11.56
C THR A 27 1.10 -7.61 -10.67
N ILE A 28 -0.08 -7.08 -10.34
CA ILE A 28 -0.25 -5.94 -9.42
C ILE A 28 0.49 -6.14 -8.09
N SER A 29 0.61 -7.40 -7.63
CA SER A 29 1.40 -7.78 -6.46
C SER A 29 2.88 -7.46 -6.65
N HIS A 30 3.47 -7.79 -7.80
CA HIS A 30 4.85 -7.43 -8.09
C HIS A 30 5.04 -5.91 -8.12
N LEU A 31 4.16 -5.17 -8.78
CA LEU A 31 4.29 -3.72 -8.90
C LEU A 31 4.17 -2.98 -7.55
N LEU A 32 3.26 -3.42 -6.67
CA LEU A 32 2.95 -2.73 -5.42
C LEU A 32 3.63 -3.32 -4.18
N LEU A 33 4.18 -4.52 -4.26
CA LEU A 33 4.85 -5.19 -3.14
C LEU A 33 6.26 -5.65 -3.49
N GLY A 34 6.42 -6.34 -4.62
CA GLY A 34 7.64 -7.09 -4.92
C GLY A 34 8.76 -6.31 -5.61
N CYS A 35 8.44 -5.26 -6.37
CA CYS A 35 9.44 -4.52 -7.13
C CYS A 35 10.41 -3.78 -6.19
N VAL A 36 11.64 -3.55 -6.66
CA VAL A 36 12.72 -2.92 -5.87
C VAL A 36 12.29 -1.56 -5.32
N PHE A 37 11.49 -0.81 -6.08
CA PHE A 37 10.94 0.47 -5.65
C PHE A 37 9.92 0.33 -4.52
N ALA A 38 8.92 -0.55 -4.70
CA ALA A 38 7.88 -0.78 -3.71
C ALA A 38 8.44 -1.29 -2.38
N ARG A 39 9.43 -2.20 -2.42
CA ARG A 39 10.09 -2.71 -1.21
C ARG A 39 10.77 -1.61 -0.41
N GLN A 40 11.46 -0.67 -1.06
CA GLN A 40 12.08 0.47 -0.38
C GLN A 40 11.05 1.39 0.27
N VAL A 41 9.91 1.62 -0.39
CA VAL A 41 8.79 2.38 0.19
C VAL A 41 8.29 1.65 1.44
N TRP A 42 7.95 0.36 1.33
CA TRP A 42 7.47 -0.43 2.46
C TRP A 42 8.46 -0.49 3.62
N GLU A 43 9.74 -0.69 3.35
CA GLU A 43 10.80 -0.75 4.37
C GLU A 43 10.86 0.55 5.16
N ARG A 44 10.86 1.72 4.49
CA ARG A 44 10.83 3.02 5.18
C ARG A 44 9.59 3.19 6.04
N LEU A 45 8.43 2.83 5.49
CA LEU A 45 7.16 3.00 6.20
C LEU A 45 7.09 2.10 7.44
N TRP A 46 7.45 0.83 7.29
CA TRP A 46 7.42 -0.15 8.37
C TRP A 46 8.49 0.13 9.43
N THR A 47 9.67 0.61 9.03
CA THR A 47 10.70 1.10 9.96
C THR A 47 10.16 2.23 10.81
N ALA A 48 9.51 3.21 10.17
CA ALA A 48 8.99 4.37 10.89
C ALA A 48 7.78 4.02 11.79
N TRP A 49 7.04 2.94 11.47
CA TRP A 49 6.01 2.37 12.35
C TRP A 49 6.53 1.38 13.40
N GLY A 50 7.83 1.06 13.40
CA GLY A 50 8.42 0.10 14.33
C GLY A 50 8.01 -1.36 14.10
N HIS A 51 7.62 -1.70 12.88
CA HIS A 51 7.09 -3.01 12.48
C HIS A 51 7.75 -3.53 11.20
N VAL A 52 9.09 -3.50 11.14
CA VAL A 52 9.88 -3.93 9.96
C VAL A 52 9.53 -5.37 9.55
N GLU A 53 9.18 -6.21 10.51
CA GLU A 53 8.78 -7.60 10.31
C GLU A 53 7.45 -7.77 9.54
N TRP A 54 6.70 -6.69 9.31
CA TRP A 54 5.45 -6.70 8.54
C TRP A 54 5.64 -6.35 7.07
N ALA A 55 6.88 -6.08 6.64
CA ALA A 55 7.21 -5.80 5.26
C ALA A 55 6.80 -6.97 4.34
N PRO A 56 6.26 -6.68 3.13
CA PRO A 56 5.89 -7.73 2.19
C PRO A 56 7.11 -8.49 1.69
N ASN A 57 6.97 -9.81 1.58
CA ASN A 57 7.92 -10.64 0.83
C ASN A 57 7.80 -10.31 -0.67
N ALA A 58 8.92 -10.35 -1.39
CA ALA A 58 8.99 -10.03 -2.81
C ALA A 58 8.08 -10.92 -3.66
N ASP A 59 7.91 -12.18 -3.26
CA ASP A 59 7.13 -13.19 -3.99
C ASP A 59 5.70 -13.34 -3.45
N ALA A 60 5.34 -12.62 -2.38
CA ALA A 60 4.00 -12.72 -1.80
C ALA A 60 2.95 -12.05 -2.70
N THR A 61 1.80 -12.71 -2.84
CA THR A 61 0.64 -12.03 -3.40
C THR A 61 0.09 -10.98 -2.43
N MET A 62 -0.59 -9.97 -2.95
CA MET A 62 -1.27 -8.98 -2.10
C MET A 62 -2.26 -9.60 -1.12
N ARG A 63 -2.93 -10.71 -1.51
CA ARG A 63 -3.83 -11.44 -0.62
C ARG A 63 -3.08 -12.07 0.54
N GLU A 64 -2.02 -12.82 0.24
CA GLU A 64 -1.25 -13.55 1.26
C GLU A 64 -0.62 -12.61 2.26
N TRP A 65 0.05 -11.55 1.78
CA TRP A 65 0.64 -10.55 2.64
C TRP A 65 -0.42 -9.82 3.48
N TRP A 66 -1.51 -9.35 2.88
CA TRP A 66 -2.55 -8.66 3.63
C TRP A 66 -3.19 -9.53 4.73
N CYS A 67 -3.34 -10.83 4.47
CA CYS A 67 -3.90 -11.79 5.43
C CYS A 67 -2.90 -12.19 6.52
N SER A 68 -1.60 -12.11 6.28
CA SER A 68 -0.57 -12.50 7.27
C SER A 68 -0.33 -11.44 8.34
N LEU A 69 -0.75 -10.19 8.12
CA LEU A 69 -0.46 -9.06 9.00
C LEU A 69 -1.15 -9.19 10.38
N PRO A 70 -0.38 -9.24 11.49
CA PRO A 70 -0.90 -9.52 12.82
C PRO A 70 -1.45 -8.26 13.52
N PHE A 71 -2.37 -7.54 12.86
CA PHE A 71 -2.84 -6.25 13.37
C PHE A 71 -3.50 -6.34 14.76
N PRO A 72 -3.03 -5.55 15.74
CA PRO A 72 -3.70 -5.41 17.03
C PRO A 72 -5.15 -4.96 16.85
N ARG A 73 -6.11 -5.57 17.56
CA ARG A 73 -7.56 -5.29 17.38
C ARG A 73 -7.88 -3.79 17.46
N ARG A 74 -7.23 -3.05 18.36
CA ARG A 74 -7.44 -1.62 18.58
C ARG A 74 -6.90 -0.74 17.45
N ALA A 75 -5.79 -1.13 16.82
CA ALA A 75 -5.11 -0.36 15.78
C ALA A 75 -5.39 -0.86 14.35
N ARG A 76 -6.05 -2.02 14.21
CA ARG A 76 -6.33 -2.68 12.92
C ARG A 76 -6.94 -1.76 11.87
N ARG A 77 -7.89 -0.90 12.25
CA ARG A 77 -8.50 0.05 11.30
C ARG A 77 -7.45 1.04 10.78
N ASN A 78 -6.66 1.62 11.68
CA ASN A 78 -5.66 2.62 11.33
C ASN A 78 -4.57 2.04 10.43
N PHE A 79 -4.04 0.85 10.76
CA PHE A 79 -3.07 0.17 9.91
C PHE A 79 -3.63 -0.14 8.52
N ARG A 80 -4.86 -0.67 8.44
CA ARG A 80 -5.50 -0.93 7.14
C ARG A 80 -5.67 0.34 6.31
N THR A 81 -6.15 1.42 6.94
CA THR A 81 -6.29 2.72 6.29
C THR A 81 -4.94 3.24 5.81
N GLY A 82 -3.89 3.14 6.62
CA GLY A 82 -2.54 3.56 6.25
C GLY A 82 -1.96 2.73 5.09
N ILE A 83 -2.11 1.41 5.12
CA ILE A 83 -1.65 0.55 4.03
C ILE A 83 -2.38 0.87 2.72
N ILE A 84 -3.70 1.12 2.78
CA ILE A 84 -4.46 1.53 1.59
C ILE A 84 -3.92 2.85 1.04
N LEU A 85 -3.62 3.82 1.90
CA LEU A 85 -3.05 5.10 1.48
C LEU A 85 -1.67 4.94 0.83
N VAL A 86 -0.85 4.03 1.36
CA VAL A 86 0.45 3.68 0.79
C VAL A 86 0.30 3.08 -0.59
N LEU A 87 -0.56 2.06 -0.73
CA LEU A 87 -0.84 1.42 -2.02
C LEU A 87 -1.34 2.46 -3.04
N TRP A 88 -2.23 3.36 -2.63
CA TRP A 88 -2.76 4.44 -3.45
C TRP A 88 -1.67 5.41 -3.93
N THR A 89 -0.80 5.85 -3.02
CA THR A 89 0.24 6.83 -3.36
C THR A 89 1.30 6.23 -4.29
N MET A 90 1.72 4.98 -4.03
CA MET A 90 2.62 4.26 -4.93
C MET A 90 2.01 4.06 -6.32
N TRP A 91 0.72 3.72 -6.37
CA TRP A 91 -0.02 3.58 -7.62
C TRP A 91 -0.05 4.89 -8.41
N ASN A 92 -0.41 6.01 -7.79
CA ASN A 92 -0.43 7.32 -8.45
C ASN A 92 0.95 7.72 -8.97
N HIS A 93 1.99 7.60 -8.14
CA HIS A 93 3.36 7.88 -8.57
C HIS A 93 3.78 7.01 -9.76
N ARG A 94 3.41 5.72 -9.78
CA ARG A 94 3.69 4.83 -10.91
C ARG A 94 2.95 5.26 -12.18
N ASN A 95 1.71 5.71 -12.06
CA ASN A 95 0.96 6.25 -13.19
C ASN A 95 1.62 7.52 -13.72
N ASP A 96 2.07 8.42 -12.85
CA ASP A 96 2.79 9.63 -13.29
C ASP A 96 4.11 9.30 -13.99
N VAL A 97 4.84 8.28 -13.53
CA VAL A 97 6.02 7.80 -14.24
C VAL A 97 5.66 7.24 -15.62
N ALA A 98 4.59 6.47 -15.72
CA ALA A 98 4.20 5.78 -16.96
C ALA A 98 3.58 6.73 -18.01
N PHE A 99 2.77 7.70 -17.57
CA PHE A 99 1.97 8.55 -18.46
C PHE A 99 2.51 9.98 -18.58
N ASN A 100 3.15 10.50 -17.53
CA ASN A 100 3.61 11.89 -17.46
C ASN A 100 5.14 12.02 -17.55
N GLY A 101 5.86 10.90 -17.71
CA GLY A 101 7.33 10.90 -17.86
C GLY A 101 8.09 11.32 -16.61
N VAL A 102 7.44 11.30 -15.44
CA VAL A 102 8.07 11.61 -14.16
C VAL A 102 9.13 10.55 -13.84
N SER A 103 10.28 10.96 -13.30
CA SER A 103 11.30 10.01 -12.85
C SER A 103 10.86 9.28 -11.57
N PRO A 104 11.11 7.96 -11.44
CA PRO A 104 10.87 7.25 -10.19
C PRO A 104 11.62 7.91 -9.02
N SER A 105 10.90 8.35 -7.98
CA SER A 105 11.48 9.02 -6.82
C SER A 105 10.87 8.49 -5.53
N LEU A 106 11.72 7.86 -4.71
CA LEU A 106 11.30 7.35 -3.40
C LEU A 106 10.99 8.51 -2.46
N GLN A 107 11.79 9.57 -2.50
CA GLN A 107 11.62 10.77 -1.70
C GLN A 107 10.28 11.44 -1.99
N LEU A 108 9.88 11.54 -3.26
CA LEU A 108 8.59 12.12 -3.64
C LEU A 108 7.43 11.33 -3.04
N VAL A 109 7.47 9.99 -3.16
CA VAL A 109 6.42 9.12 -2.59
C VAL A 109 6.36 9.25 -1.07
N VAL A 110 7.50 9.29 -0.39
CA VAL A 110 7.53 9.45 1.07
C VAL A 110 6.96 10.80 1.51
N LEU A 111 7.32 11.89 0.82
CA LEU A 111 6.78 13.23 1.10
C LEU A 111 5.26 13.27 0.88
N CYS A 112 4.77 12.76 -0.25
CA CYS A 112 3.33 12.67 -0.51
C CYS A 112 2.62 11.84 0.55
N LEU A 113 3.23 10.76 1.03
CA LEU A 113 2.66 9.95 2.10
C LEU A 113 2.57 10.72 3.41
N GLN A 114 3.62 11.43 3.81
CA GLN A 114 3.60 12.27 5.02
C GLN A 114 2.48 13.31 4.96
N GLU A 115 2.34 14.00 3.83
CA GLU A 115 1.28 14.99 3.61
C GLU A 115 -0.12 14.35 3.68
N GLU A 116 -0.33 13.25 2.98
CA GLU A 116 -1.62 12.56 2.97
C GLU A 116 -1.98 11.96 4.33
N PHE A 117 -1.01 11.36 5.05
CA PHE A 117 -1.21 10.91 6.43
C PHE A 117 -1.63 12.07 7.33
N GLY A 118 -0.98 13.24 7.19
CA GLY A 118 -1.34 14.47 7.89
C GLY A 118 -2.77 14.92 7.59
N ARG A 119 -3.14 14.99 6.29
CA ARG A 119 -4.49 15.37 5.84
C ARG A 119 -5.56 14.43 6.40
N TRP A 120 -5.33 13.13 6.33
CA TRP A 120 -6.29 12.11 6.77
C TRP A 120 -6.43 12.07 8.30
N ALA A 121 -5.35 12.33 9.03
CA ALA A 121 -5.39 12.50 10.48
C ALA A 121 -6.18 13.75 10.86
N HIS A 122 -5.94 14.88 10.20
CA HIS A 122 -6.71 16.11 10.41
C HIS A 122 -8.19 15.92 10.09
N ALA A 123 -8.52 15.13 9.07
CA ALA A 123 -9.89 14.77 8.70
C ALA A 123 -10.53 13.72 9.63
N GLY A 124 -9.82 13.20 10.65
CA GLY A 124 -10.36 12.22 11.60
C GLY A 124 -10.60 10.82 11.00
N LEU A 125 -9.97 10.50 9.87
CA LEU A 125 -10.10 9.18 9.23
C LEU A 125 -9.40 8.07 10.04
N PHE A 126 -8.40 8.47 10.83
CA PHE A 126 -7.75 7.63 11.82
C PHE A 126 -8.48 7.69 13.18
N ARG A 127 -8.66 6.55 13.86
CA ARG A 127 -9.24 6.52 15.23
C ARG A 127 -8.15 6.74 16.28
N GLY A 128 -8.37 7.70 17.19
CA GLY A 128 -7.43 8.02 18.27
C GLY A 128 -6.18 8.77 17.79
N ARG A 129 -5.18 8.96 18.66
CA ARG A 129 -3.88 9.51 18.24
C ARG A 129 -3.16 8.46 17.40
N VAL A 130 -3.11 8.66 16.09
CA VAL A 130 -2.18 7.94 15.25
C VAL A 130 -0.85 8.62 15.34
N SER A 131 0.17 7.87 15.75
CA SER A 131 1.56 8.23 15.57
C SER A 131 1.82 8.25 14.07
N ILE A 132 1.60 9.42 13.45
CA ILE A 132 2.14 9.70 12.13
C ILE A 132 3.66 9.67 12.33
N PRO A 133 4.38 8.79 11.63
CA PRO A 133 5.81 8.75 11.76
C PRO A 133 6.38 10.08 11.26
N ALA A 134 6.84 10.89 12.22
CA ALA A 134 7.35 12.23 11.98
C ALA A 134 8.71 12.24 11.27
N SER A 135 9.30 11.07 10.98
CA SER A 135 10.67 10.92 10.50
C SER A 135 10.83 9.85 9.40
N MET A 136 9.87 9.71 8.49
CA MET A 136 10.06 8.90 7.25
C MET A 136 11.03 9.57 6.26
#